data_AF-A0A974ZLU5-F1
#
_entry.id   AF-A0A974ZLU5-F1
#
_cell.length_a   1.000
_cell.length_b   1.000
_cell.length_c   1.000
_cell.angle_alpha   90.00
_cell.angle_beta   90.00
_cell.angle_gamma   90.00
#
_symmetry.space_group_name_H-M   'P 1'
#
loop_
_entity.id
_entity.type
_entity.pdbx_description
1 polymer ?
#
loop_
_entity_poly.entity_id
_entity_poly.type
_entity_poly.pdbx_seq_one_letter_code
_entity_poly.pdbx_strand_id
1 'polypeptide(L)'
;MGVIPFGAIAEGGSFEYGDSHWELRGLQESYDAAEAFTVGTSSVKIPPIQAMMVLKIIAWGERTFPTDCTDFYHLLVAACKIADEDGTLRESEMWDSYTIVELCEGNPQLIAAVIQSQRLRNIFEGEAADRCREILSDIDARENFIAMALREQRDETVIANDRKLCEAFITGLELVS
;
A
#
# COMPACT_ATOMS: atom_id res chain seq x y z
N MET A 1 -24.80 -13.58 -19.67
CA MET A 1 -24.68 -13.24 -18.23
C MET A 1 -23.49 -14.00 -17.70
N GLY A 2 -22.45 -13.32 -17.26
CA GLY A 2 -21.24 -13.98 -16.76
C GLY A 2 -20.41 -13.02 -15.96
N VAL A 3 -20.76 -12.83 -14.69
CA VAL A 3 -19.87 -12.27 -13.67
C VAL A 3 -20.12 -13.06 -12.40
N ILE A 4 -19.14 -13.86 -11.99
CA ILE A 4 -18.81 -14.08 -10.57
C ILE A 4 -17.28 -14.29 -10.52
N PRO A 5 -16.53 -13.49 -9.76
CA PRO A 5 -15.33 -14.05 -9.15
C PRO A 5 -15.29 -13.94 -7.62
N PHE A 6 -16.23 -13.25 -6.98
CA PHE A 6 -16.40 -13.29 -5.53
C PHE A 6 -17.89 -13.30 -5.23
N GLY A 7 -18.36 -14.28 -4.46
CA GLY A 7 -19.70 -14.23 -3.87
C GLY A 7 -19.82 -13.04 -2.92
N ALA A 8 -20.98 -12.85 -2.30
CA ALA A 8 -21.08 -11.91 -1.18
C ALA A 8 -19.99 -12.25 -0.15
N ILE A 9 -19.13 -11.29 0.18
CA ILE A 9 -18.20 -11.44 1.31
C ILE A 9 -19.08 -11.63 2.55
N ALA A 10 -18.67 -12.54 3.43
CA ALA A 10 -19.41 -12.83 4.65
C ALA A 10 -19.71 -11.53 5.41
N GLU A 11 -20.97 -11.34 5.81
CA GLU A 11 -21.39 -10.15 6.57
C GLU A 11 -20.58 -10.06 7.86
N GLY A 12 -19.95 -8.89 8.09
CA GLY A 12 -19.14 -8.65 9.28
C GLY A 12 -17.67 -9.08 9.17
N GLY A 13 -17.20 -9.39 7.96
CA GLY A 13 -15.78 -9.57 7.69
C GLY A 13 -15.18 -10.80 8.36
N SER A 14 -15.98 -11.77 8.77
CA SER A 14 -15.49 -13.06 9.27
C SER A 14 -16.27 -14.19 8.62
N PHE A 15 -15.59 -15.30 8.34
CA PHE A 15 -16.18 -16.49 7.72
C PHE A 15 -15.87 -17.71 8.58
N GLU A 16 -16.91 -18.48 8.92
CA GLU A 16 -16.79 -19.73 9.67
C GLU A 16 -17.17 -20.91 8.78
N TYR A 17 -16.33 -21.96 8.77
CA TYR A 17 -16.65 -23.24 8.13
C TYR A 17 -16.11 -24.40 8.97
N GLY A 18 -17.02 -25.16 9.57
CA GLY A 18 -16.65 -26.19 10.54
C GLY A 18 -15.97 -25.55 11.76
N ASP A 19 -14.81 -26.07 12.15
CA ASP A 19 -13.99 -25.54 13.25
C ASP A 19 -13.00 -24.45 12.80
N SER A 20 -13.05 -24.02 11.53
CA SER A 20 -12.15 -23.00 10.97
C SER A 20 -12.81 -21.63 10.98
N HIS A 21 -12.03 -20.63 11.40
CA HIS A 21 -12.40 -19.21 11.40
C HIS A 21 -11.42 -18.44 10.51
N TRP A 22 -11.95 -17.67 9.56
CA TRP A 22 -11.16 -16.74 8.74
C TRP A 22 -11.60 -15.31 9.00
N GLU A 23 -10.63 -14.46 9.32
CA GLU A 23 -10.79 -13.02 9.38
C GLU A 23 -10.64 -12.46 7.96
N LEU A 24 -11.70 -11.86 7.46
CA LEU A 24 -11.87 -11.33 6.10
C LEU A 24 -12.12 -9.81 6.08
N ARG A 25 -12.06 -9.10 7.21
CA ARG A 25 -12.29 -7.63 7.26
C ARG A 25 -11.42 -6.87 6.26
N GLY A 26 -10.13 -7.18 6.15
CA GLY A 26 -9.26 -6.56 5.15
C GLY A 26 -9.68 -6.82 3.69
N LEU A 27 -10.32 -7.97 3.40
CA LEU A 27 -10.88 -8.28 2.09
C LEU A 27 -12.19 -7.51 1.84
N GLN A 28 -13.03 -7.38 2.87
CA GLN A 28 -14.26 -6.60 2.82
C GLN A 28 -13.97 -5.12 2.57
N GLU A 29 -13.07 -4.52 3.36
CA GLU A 29 -12.63 -3.12 3.21
C GLU A 29 -12.06 -2.87 1.80
N SER A 30 -11.24 -3.81 1.31
CA SER A 30 -10.68 -3.73 -0.05
C SER A 30 -11.75 -3.81 -1.14
N TYR A 31 -12.82 -4.59 -0.94
CA TYR A 31 -13.92 -4.74 -1.89
C TYR A 31 -14.85 -3.53 -1.92
N ASP A 32 -15.11 -2.95 -0.74
CA ASP A 32 -15.95 -1.76 -0.59
C ASP A 32 -15.28 -0.54 -1.23
N ALA A 33 -13.94 -0.45 -1.11
CA ALA A 33 -13.15 0.58 -1.78
C ALA A 33 -12.87 0.30 -3.26
N ALA A 34 -13.18 -0.90 -3.79
CA ALA A 34 -12.81 -1.31 -5.14
C ALA A 34 -13.54 -0.54 -6.25
N GLU A 35 -12.76 -0.02 -7.20
CA GLU A 35 -13.25 0.67 -8.39
C GLU A 35 -13.62 -0.33 -9.50
N ALA A 36 -14.68 -0.02 -10.25
CA ALA A 36 -15.05 -0.80 -11.42
C ALA A 36 -14.18 -0.39 -12.62
N PHE A 37 -13.28 -1.27 -13.02
CA PHE A 37 -12.46 -1.07 -14.21
C PHE A 37 -13.04 -1.88 -15.38
N THR A 38 -13.27 -1.21 -16.50
CA THR A 38 -13.80 -1.85 -17.72
C THR A 38 -12.67 -2.17 -18.69
N VAL A 39 -12.54 -3.44 -19.06
CA VAL A 39 -11.61 -3.92 -20.09
C VAL A 39 -12.43 -4.55 -21.21
N GLY A 40 -12.53 -3.85 -22.35
CA GLY A 40 -13.36 -4.28 -23.47
C GLY A 40 -14.84 -4.36 -23.08
N THR A 41 -15.44 -5.55 -23.13
CA THR A 41 -16.84 -5.80 -22.75
C THR A 41 -17.00 -6.31 -21.31
N SER A 42 -15.92 -6.43 -20.56
CA SER A 42 -15.92 -6.99 -19.21
C SER A 42 -15.64 -5.90 -18.18
N SER A 43 -16.35 -5.95 -17.05
CA SER A 43 -16.11 -5.08 -15.90
C SER A 43 -15.57 -5.91 -14.74
N VAL A 44 -14.46 -5.49 -14.16
CA VAL A 44 -13.84 -6.13 -13.00
C VAL A 44 -13.73 -5.10 -11.89
N LYS A 45 -14.09 -5.49 -10.66
CA LYS A 45 -13.81 -4.68 -9.47
C LYS A 45 -12.35 -4.89 -9.10
N ILE A 46 -11.57 -3.81 -9.09
CA ILE A 46 -10.15 -3.83 -8.72
C ILE A 46 -10.01 -3.00 -7.43
N PRO A 47 -9.42 -3.55 -6.36
CA PRO A 47 -9.17 -2.78 -5.15
C PRO A 47 -8.26 -1.58 -5.45
N PRO A 48 -8.35 -0.46 -4.70
CA PRO A 48 -7.44 0.66 -4.87
C PRO A 48 -5.98 0.21 -4.74
N ILE A 49 -5.08 0.94 -5.39
CA ILE A 49 -3.65 0.57 -5.36
C ILE A 49 -3.08 0.56 -3.94
N GLN A 50 -3.58 1.43 -3.06
CA GLN A 50 -3.23 1.47 -1.65
C GLN A 50 -3.69 0.21 -0.90
N ALA A 51 -4.85 -0.32 -1.25
CA ALA A 51 -5.33 -1.58 -0.70
C ALA A 51 -4.47 -2.77 -1.13
N MET A 52 -4.04 -2.79 -2.40
CA MET A 52 -3.09 -3.79 -2.86
C MET A 52 -1.75 -3.69 -2.13
N MET A 53 -1.24 -2.48 -1.86
CA MET A 53 -0.01 -2.28 -1.08
C MET A 53 -0.12 -2.83 0.35
N VAL A 54 -1.23 -2.58 1.05
CA VAL A 54 -1.49 -3.12 2.40
C VAL A 54 -1.47 -4.64 2.40
N LEU A 55 -2.17 -5.26 1.46
CA LEU A 55 -2.24 -6.71 1.36
C LEU A 55 -0.85 -7.33 1.17
N LYS A 56 0.06 -6.65 0.45
CA LYS A 56 1.44 -7.11 0.29
C LYS A 56 2.27 -7.01 1.57
N ILE A 57 2.12 -5.92 2.33
CA ILE A 57 2.80 -5.77 3.62
C ILE A 57 2.33 -6.84 4.61
N ILE A 58 1.01 -7.02 4.75
CA ILE A 58 0.42 -8.01 5.65
C ILE A 58 0.82 -9.43 5.22
N ALA A 59 0.67 -9.76 3.93
CA ALA A 59 1.09 -11.06 3.43
C ALA A 59 2.57 -11.32 3.71
N TRP A 60 3.44 -10.34 3.49
CA TRP A 60 4.85 -10.50 3.83
C TRP A 60 5.07 -10.76 5.32
N GLY A 61 4.38 -10.06 6.23
CA GLY A 61 4.48 -10.30 7.67
C GLY A 61 4.08 -11.72 8.09
N GLU A 62 3.18 -12.36 7.36
CA GLU A 62 2.71 -13.73 7.65
C GLU A 62 3.61 -14.81 7.04
N ARG A 63 4.13 -14.59 5.82
CA ARG A 63 4.78 -15.65 5.03
C ARG A 63 6.19 -15.33 4.53
N THR A 64 6.65 -14.10 4.69
CA THR A 64 8.01 -13.60 4.34
C THR A 64 8.49 -13.91 2.93
N PHE A 65 7.57 -13.99 1.95
CA PHE A 65 7.92 -14.24 0.56
C PHE A 65 8.48 -12.97 -0.11
N PRO A 66 9.66 -13.03 -0.76
CA PRO A 66 10.26 -11.85 -1.39
C PRO A 66 9.39 -11.20 -2.48
N THR A 67 8.53 -12.00 -3.13
CA THR A 67 7.64 -11.49 -4.19
C THR A 67 6.63 -10.48 -3.65
N ASP A 68 6.26 -10.56 -2.37
CA ASP A 68 5.35 -9.57 -1.77
C ASP A 68 6.03 -8.20 -1.67
N CYS A 69 7.31 -8.17 -1.30
CA CYS A 69 8.08 -6.94 -1.21
C CYS A 69 8.29 -6.31 -2.59
N THR A 70 8.63 -7.11 -3.61
CA THR A 70 8.83 -6.61 -4.97
C THR A 70 7.51 -6.09 -5.57
N ASP A 71 6.40 -6.81 -5.35
CA ASP A 71 5.08 -6.36 -5.79
C ASP A 71 4.69 -5.06 -5.08
N PHE A 72 4.93 -4.95 -3.77
CA PHE A 72 4.71 -3.71 -3.03
C PHE A 72 5.46 -2.52 -3.65
N TYR A 73 6.75 -2.69 -3.96
CA TYR A 73 7.55 -1.62 -4.56
C TYR A 73 6.99 -1.18 -5.92
N HIS A 74 6.60 -2.12 -6.78
CA HIS A 74 5.98 -1.78 -8.06
C HIS A 74 4.65 -1.04 -7.90
N LEU A 75 3.84 -1.43 -6.92
CA LEU A 75 2.60 -0.74 -6.58
C LEU A 75 2.88 0.67 -6.05
N LEU A 76 3.89 0.86 -5.21
CA LEU A 76 4.29 2.17 -4.68
C LEU A 76 4.73 3.11 -5.80
N VAL A 77 5.62 2.65 -6.70
CA VAL A 77 6.07 3.44 -7.85
C VAL A 77 4.90 3.85 -8.74
N ALA A 78 4.00 2.91 -9.04
CA ALA A 78 2.81 3.19 -9.84
C ALA A 78 1.88 4.20 -9.15
N ALA A 79 1.66 4.06 -7.83
CA ALA A 79 0.81 4.96 -7.06
C ALA A 79 1.37 6.39 -7.01
N CYS A 80 2.69 6.55 -6.85
CA CYS A 80 3.35 7.85 -6.90
C CYS A 80 3.20 8.52 -8.27
N LYS A 81 3.28 7.75 -9.35
CA LYS A 81 3.08 8.27 -10.71
C LYS A 81 1.65 8.75 -10.93
N ILE A 82 0.66 7.98 -10.49
CA ILE A 82 -0.77 8.37 -10.58
C ILE A 82 -1.01 9.70 -9.88
N ALA A 83 -0.45 9.89 -8.68
CA ALA A 83 -0.63 11.13 -7.91
C ALA A 83 -0.01 12.38 -8.56
N ASP A 84 1.02 12.22 -9.39
CA ASP A 84 1.57 13.33 -10.18
C ASP A 84 0.68 13.63 -11.39
N GLU A 85 0.22 12.60 -12.11
CA GLU A 85 -0.60 12.73 -13.31
C GLU A 85 -2.01 13.27 -13.03
N ASP A 86 -2.62 12.91 -11.89
CA ASP A 86 -3.96 13.33 -11.51
C ASP A 86 -4.01 14.71 -10.81
N GLY A 87 -2.85 15.33 -10.58
CA GLY A 87 -2.72 16.63 -9.92
C GLY A 87 -2.68 16.59 -8.40
N THR A 88 -2.92 15.43 -7.77
CA THR A 88 -2.94 15.27 -6.30
C THR A 88 -1.69 15.82 -5.65
N LEU A 89 -0.52 15.51 -6.21
CA LEU A 89 0.76 15.86 -5.58
C LEU A 89 0.90 17.38 -5.35
N ARG A 90 0.42 18.18 -6.32
CA ARG A 90 0.51 19.64 -6.28
C ARG A 90 -0.62 20.29 -5.48
N GLU A 91 -1.75 19.61 -5.38
CA GLU A 91 -2.92 20.08 -4.61
C GLU A 91 -2.89 19.63 -3.15
N SER A 92 -1.94 18.76 -2.78
CA SER A 92 -1.80 18.22 -1.44
C SER A 92 -1.27 19.26 -0.45
N GLU A 93 -1.94 19.37 0.72
CA GLU A 93 -1.46 20.17 1.87
C GLU A 93 -0.07 19.73 2.36
N MET A 94 0.37 18.52 2.00
CA MET A 94 1.73 18.04 2.30
C MET A 94 2.81 18.86 1.59
N TRP A 95 2.49 19.46 0.46
CA TRP A 95 3.40 20.37 -0.26
C TRP A 95 3.56 21.71 0.46
N ASP A 96 2.59 22.10 1.29
CA ASP A 96 2.62 23.31 2.11
C ASP A 96 3.24 23.07 3.50
N SER A 97 3.44 21.81 3.89
CA SER A 97 4.05 21.44 5.16
C SER A 97 5.58 21.51 5.09
N TYR A 98 6.17 22.50 5.76
CA TYR A 98 7.62 22.66 5.85
C TYR A 98 8.32 21.39 6.35
N THR A 99 7.77 20.72 7.36
CA THR A 99 8.32 19.48 7.93
C THR A 99 8.36 18.35 6.92
N ILE A 100 7.29 18.18 6.12
CA ILE A 100 7.23 17.11 5.12
C ILE A 100 8.16 17.42 3.95
N VAL A 101 8.20 18.67 3.51
CA VAL A 101 9.10 19.11 2.44
C VAL A 101 10.56 18.93 2.84
N GLU A 102 10.92 19.27 4.09
CA GLU A 102 12.27 19.04 4.62
C GLU A 102 12.61 17.55 4.73
N LEU A 103 11.71 16.74 5.30
CA LEU A 103 11.86 15.28 5.39
C LEU A 103 12.10 14.65 4.02
N CYS A 104 11.39 15.14 3.00
CA CYS A 104 11.46 14.63 1.65
C CYS A 104 12.53 15.34 0.79
N GLU A 105 13.38 16.20 1.37
CA GLU A 105 14.43 16.94 0.64
C GLU A 105 13.88 17.74 -0.56
N GLY A 106 12.62 18.18 -0.50
CA GLY A 106 11.92 18.81 -1.63
C GLY A 106 11.69 17.91 -2.85
N ASN A 107 11.92 16.59 -2.72
CA ASN A 107 11.76 15.61 -3.77
C ASN A 107 10.27 15.25 -3.96
N PRO A 108 9.68 15.52 -5.15
CA PRO A 108 8.27 15.25 -5.40
C PRO A 108 7.89 13.76 -5.31
N GLN A 109 8.79 12.84 -5.70
CA GLN A 109 8.51 11.40 -5.59
C GLN A 109 8.44 10.93 -4.13
N LEU A 110 9.30 11.47 -3.25
CA LEU A 110 9.26 11.15 -1.82
C LEU A 110 7.99 11.70 -1.16
N ILE A 111 7.57 12.92 -1.53
CA ILE A 111 6.32 13.50 -1.05
C ILE A 111 5.11 12.71 -1.55
N ALA A 112 5.14 12.25 -2.81
CA ALA A 112 4.11 11.37 -3.35
C ALA A 112 4.00 10.07 -2.54
N ALA A 113 5.13 9.48 -2.12
CA ALA A 113 5.14 8.28 -1.28
C ALA A 113 4.51 8.52 0.10
N VAL A 114 4.79 9.67 0.73
CA VAL A 114 4.11 10.10 1.97
C VAL A 114 2.60 10.28 1.76
N ILE A 115 2.19 10.87 0.65
CA ILE A 115 0.76 11.02 0.30
C ILE A 115 0.10 9.64 0.17
N GLN A 116 0.77 8.66 -0.44
CA GLN A 116 0.22 7.31 -0.57
C GLN A 116 0.02 6.61 0.78
N SER A 117 0.95 6.78 1.73
CA SER A 117 0.78 6.20 3.06
C SER A 117 -0.34 6.88 3.85
N GLN A 118 -0.57 8.18 3.68
CA GLN A 118 -1.71 8.86 4.30
C GLN A 118 -3.05 8.45 3.67
N ARG A 119 -3.09 8.28 2.34
CA ARG A 119 -4.27 7.73 1.65
C ARG A 119 -4.59 6.31 2.13
N LEU A 120 -3.58 5.49 2.32
CA LEU A 120 -3.73 4.16 2.90
C LEU A 120 -4.38 4.24 4.28
N ARG A 121 -3.92 5.15 5.16
CA ARG A 121 -4.55 5.34 6.48
C ARG A 121 -6.03 5.71 6.38
N ASN A 122 -6.41 6.54 5.41
CA ASN A 122 -7.81 6.92 5.19
C ASN A 122 -8.67 5.77 4.63
N ILE A 123 -8.08 4.84 3.87
CA ILE A 123 -8.78 3.67 3.31
C ILE A 123 -8.94 2.58 4.38
N PHE A 124 -7.97 2.44 5.28
CA PHE A 124 -7.93 1.42 6.31
C PHE A 124 -8.05 2.06 7.70
N GLU A 125 -9.26 2.49 8.05
CA GLU A 125 -9.59 2.89 9.42
C GLU A 125 -9.73 1.64 10.31
N GLY A 126 -8.62 1.03 10.73
CA GLY A 126 -8.67 -0.11 11.66
C GLY A 126 -7.45 -1.06 11.65
N GLU A 127 -7.75 -2.34 11.91
CA GLU A 127 -6.77 -3.41 12.19
C GLU A 127 -5.74 -3.61 11.08
N ALA A 128 -6.09 -3.40 9.81
CA ALA A 128 -5.16 -3.59 8.69
C ALA A 128 -4.02 -2.56 8.66
N ALA A 129 -4.32 -1.29 8.97
CA ALA A 129 -3.29 -0.25 9.07
C ALA A 129 -2.42 -0.44 10.32
N ASP A 130 -3.02 -0.86 11.44
CA ASP A 130 -2.29 -1.23 12.65
C ASP A 130 -1.35 -2.40 12.39
N ARG A 131 -1.81 -3.43 11.68
CA ARG A 131 -1.00 -4.60 11.33
C ARG A 131 0.19 -4.24 10.44
N CYS A 132 0.00 -3.37 9.44
CA CYS A 132 1.10 -2.84 8.64
C CYS A 132 2.12 -2.11 9.52
N ARG A 133 1.66 -1.28 10.47
CA ARG A 133 2.53 -0.57 11.40
C ARG A 133 3.27 -1.54 12.31
N GLU A 134 2.63 -2.56 12.87
CA GLU A 134 3.29 -3.59 13.68
C GLU A 134 4.42 -4.27 12.91
N ILE A 135 4.13 -4.76 11.71
CA ILE A 135 5.09 -5.47 10.86
C ILE A 135 6.30 -4.57 10.54
N LEU A 136 6.06 -3.30 10.22
CA LEU A 136 7.10 -2.38 9.80
C LEU A 136 7.76 -1.63 10.96
N SER A 137 7.21 -1.66 12.17
CA SER A 137 7.78 -1.01 13.36
C SER A 137 9.05 -1.68 13.87
N ASP A 138 9.22 -2.97 13.59
CA ASP A 138 10.45 -3.70 13.85
C ASP A 138 11.52 -3.29 12.82
N ILE A 139 12.66 -2.79 13.31
CA ILE A 139 13.72 -2.23 12.48
C ILE A 139 14.33 -3.30 11.56
N ASP A 140 14.54 -4.52 12.07
CA ASP A 140 15.15 -5.61 11.29
C ASP A 140 14.18 -6.11 10.23
N ALA A 141 12.89 -6.21 10.58
CA ALA A 141 11.83 -6.54 9.64
C ALA A 141 11.72 -5.47 8.55
N ARG A 142 11.71 -4.19 8.91
CA ARG A 142 11.68 -3.06 7.98
C ARG A 142 12.85 -3.11 6.99
N GLU A 143 14.07 -3.27 7.50
CA GLU A 143 15.27 -3.34 6.66
C GLU A 143 15.22 -4.53 5.71
N ASN A 144 14.79 -5.70 6.20
CA ASN A 144 14.62 -6.88 5.37
C ASN A 144 13.54 -6.69 4.30
N PHE A 145 12.41 -6.06 4.65
CA PHE A 145 11.34 -5.76 3.73
C PHE A 145 11.84 -4.88 2.57
N ILE A 146 12.53 -3.78 2.88
CA ILE A 146 13.10 -2.85 1.88
C ILE A 146 14.16 -3.58 1.03
N ALA A 147 15.07 -4.34 1.66
CA ALA A 147 16.09 -5.08 0.95
C ALA A 147 15.50 -6.09 -0.04
N MET A 148 14.43 -6.80 0.35
CA MET A 148 13.70 -7.70 -0.53
C MET A 148 12.95 -6.97 -1.63
N ALA A 149 12.35 -5.81 -1.33
CA ALA A 149 11.61 -5.00 -2.30
C ALA A 149 12.51 -4.55 -3.46
N LEU A 150 13.77 -4.24 -3.15
CA LEU A 150 14.74 -3.72 -4.10
C LEU A 150 15.68 -4.79 -4.66
N ARG A 151 15.48 -6.07 -4.34
CA ARG A 151 16.40 -7.17 -4.66
C ARG A 151 16.72 -7.34 -6.15
N GLU A 152 15.84 -6.86 -7.03
CA GLU A 152 15.95 -6.99 -8.49
C GLU A 152 16.67 -5.81 -9.13
N GLN A 153 16.83 -4.72 -8.37
CA GLN A 153 17.61 -3.55 -8.78
C GLN A 153 19.10 -3.87 -8.74
N ARG A 154 19.83 -3.32 -9.72
CA ARG A 154 21.28 -3.58 -9.89
C ARG A 154 22.13 -2.32 -9.87
N ASP A 155 21.52 -1.16 -10.06
CA ASP A 155 22.20 0.13 -10.05
C ASP A 155 22.16 0.70 -8.63
N GLU A 156 23.34 0.96 -8.05
CA GLU A 156 23.48 1.44 -6.66
C GLU A 156 22.82 2.80 -6.42
N THR A 157 22.79 3.67 -7.45
CA THR A 157 22.15 4.98 -7.36
C THR A 157 20.63 4.82 -7.36
N VAL A 158 20.12 3.94 -8.23
CA VAL A 158 18.69 3.60 -8.27
C VAL A 158 18.25 2.98 -6.94
N ILE A 159 19.02 2.02 -6.42
CA ILE A 159 18.75 1.39 -5.12
C ILE A 159 18.67 2.43 -4.00
N ALA A 160 19.61 3.38 -3.95
CA ALA A 160 19.61 4.42 -2.92
C ALA A 160 18.35 5.32 -3.00
N ASN A 161 17.94 5.70 -4.20
CA ASN A 161 16.75 6.52 -4.41
C ASN A 161 15.45 5.75 -4.10
N ASP A 162 15.36 4.50 -4.55
CA ASP A 162 14.20 3.64 -4.30
C ASP A 162 14.07 3.25 -2.82
N ARG A 163 15.20 3.12 -2.12
CA ARG A 163 15.21 2.97 -0.67
C ARG A 163 14.61 4.18 0.03
N LYS A 164 15.06 5.40 -0.33
CA LYS A 164 14.46 6.65 0.19
C LYS A 164 12.96 6.70 -0.08
N LEU A 165 12.51 6.23 -1.25
CA LEU A 165 11.09 6.15 -1.60
C LEU A 165 10.30 5.24 -0.65
N CYS A 166 10.82 4.04 -0.37
CA CYS A 166 10.22 3.10 0.57
C CYS A 166 10.22 3.68 2.00
N GLU A 167 11.32 4.29 2.42
CA GLU A 167 11.46 4.92 3.74
C GLU A 167 10.49 6.10 3.92
N ALA A 168 10.30 6.93 2.89
CA ALA A 168 9.33 8.03 2.92
C ALA A 168 7.89 7.52 3.07
N PHE A 169 7.53 6.45 2.34
CA PHE A 169 6.23 5.79 2.52
C PHE A 169 6.03 5.30 3.96
N ILE A 170 7.01 4.56 4.49
CA ILE A 170 6.94 3.96 5.83
C ILE A 170 6.87 5.07 6.90
N THR A 171 7.71 6.10 6.79
CA THR A 171 7.69 7.26 7.68
C THR A 171 6.31 7.93 7.65
N GLY A 172 5.71 8.07 6.47
CA GLY A 172 4.37 8.62 6.34
C GLY A 172 3.28 7.79 7.03
N LEU A 173 3.45 6.47 7.19
CA LEU A 173 2.55 5.65 8.02
C LEU A 173 2.66 5.98 9.52
N GLU A 174 3.84 6.44 9.96
CA GLU A 174 4.16 6.73 11.37
C GLU A 174 3.83 8.16 11.80
N LEU A 175 3.67 9.08 10.83
CA LEU A 175 3.32 10.47 11.11
C LEU A 175 1.89 10.57 11.68
N VAL A 176 1.80 10.59 13.01
CA VAL A 176 0.55 10.84 13.75
C VAL A 176 0.18 12.32 13.62
N SER A 177 -1.02 12.59 13.12
CA SER A 177 -1.74 13.86 13.27
C SER A 177 -2.61 13.81 14.51
#